data_AF-A0AA42DJC1-F1
#
_entry.id   AF-A0AA42DJC1-F1
#
_cell.length_a   1.000
_cell.length_b   1.000
_cell.length_c   1.000
_cell.angle_alpha   90.00
_cell.angle_beta   90.00
_cell.angle_gamma   90.00
#
_symmetry.space_group_name_H-M   'P 1'
#
loop_
_entity.id
_entity.type
_entity.pdbx_description
1 polymer ?
#
loop_
_entity_poly.entity_id
_entity_poly.type
_entity_poly.pdbx_seq_one_letter_code
_entity_poly.pdbx_strand_id
1 'polypeptide(L)'
;MDKNKIILMSKLAIEEKQSLNKDKKITSYFSEDYIYVNNFKTRLLVFIMTGIIMFLYIFAKLQIGGTLPTNLEEVVGQYIIPYGGSMIAIILAYSVISSQIYQKKYNLAQSRINSYKKNLKALEELEKSRDKGDERNEAK
;
A
#
# COMPACT_ATOMS: atom_id res chain seq x y z
N MET A 1 -22.93 -24.54 25.49
CA MET A 1 -22.35 -23.62 24.50
C MET A 1 -20.83 -23.75 24.55
N ASP A 2 -20.19 -24.13 23.45
CA ASP A 2 -18.74 -24.40 23.44
C ASP A 2 -17.92 -23.13 23.61
N LYS A 3 -17.12 -23.03 24.69
CA LYS A 3 -16.22 -21.89 24.93
C LYS A 3 -15.31 -21.63 23.73
N ASN A 4 -14.76 -22.68 23.13
CA ASN A 4 -13.86 -22.57 21.97
C ASN A 4 -14.56 -21.95 20.75
N LYS A 5 -15.85 -22.24 20.53
CA LYS A 5 -16.65 -21.65 19.45
C LYS A 5 -16.86 -20.16 19.66
N ILE A 6 -17.24 -19.76 20.89
CA ILE A 6 -17.48 -18.36 21.25
C ILE A 6 -16.21 -17.53 21.05
N ILE A 7 -15.07 -18.08 21.49
CA ILE A 7 -13.76 -17.43 21.35
C ILE A 7 -13.42 -17.24 19.86
N LEU A 8 -13.64 -18.26 19.03
CA LEU A 8 -13.30 -18.20 17.61
C LEU A 8 -14.22 -17.22 16.85
N MET A 9 -15.53 -17.25 17.10
CA MET A 9 -16.49 -16.30 16.51
C MET A 9 -16.19 -14.85 16.91
N SER A 10 -15.90 -14.62 18.19
CA SER A 10 -15.55 -13.28 18.69
C SER A 10 -14.28 -12.75 18.03
N LYS A 11 -13.24 -13.59 17.91
CA LYS A 11 -12.00 -13.24 17.23
C LYS A 11 -12.22 -12.88 15.75
N LEU A 12 -13.00 -13.67 15.02
CA LEU A 12 -13.33 -13.41 13.62
C LEU A 12 -14.12 -12.11 13.45
N ALA A 13 -15.09 -11.84 14.34
CA ALA A 13 -15.88 -10.61 14.30
C ALA A 13 -15.04 -9.34 14.54
N ILE A 14 -14.06 -9.41 15.45
CA ILE A 14 -13.13 -8.31 15.70
C ILE A 14 -12.23 -8.07 14.49
N GLU A 15 -11.66 -9.13 13.90
CA GLU A 15 -10.82 -9.05 12.70
C GLU A 15 -11.60 -8.47 11.51
N GLU A 16 -12.86 -8.88 11.33
CA GLU A 16 -13.73 -8.40 10.26
C GLU A 16 -13.99 -6.88 10.37
N LYS A 17 -14.30 -6.42 11.58
CA LYS A 17 -14.63 -5.01 11.84
C LYS A 17 -13.41 -4.09 11.71
N GLN A 18 -12.22 -4.53 12.13
CA GLN A 18 -11.03 -3.66 12.18
C GLN A 18 -10.19 -3.67 10.90
N SER A 19 -9.84 -4.84 10.37
CA SER A 19 -8.78 -4.99 9.36
C SER A 19 -9.28 -5.58 8.05
N LEU A 20 -10.23 -6.52 8.10
CA LEU A 20 -10.63 -7.29 6.93
C LEU A 20 -11.21 -6.42 5.81
N ASN A 21 -12.04 -5.42 6.14
CA ASN A 21 -12.61 -4.53 5.13
C ASN A 21 -11.55 -3.71 4.37
N LYS A 22 -10.51 -3.26 5.08
CA LYS A 22 -9.40 -2.51 4.48
C LYS A 22 -8.51 -3.44 3.65
N ASP A 23 -8.21 -4.62 4.19
CA ASP A 23 -7.36 -5.61 3.51
C ASP A 23 -8.07 -6.19 2.27
N LYS A 24 -9.41 -6.39 2.31
CA LYS A 24 -10.22 -6.78 1.14
C LYS A 24 -10.13 -5.73 0.05
N LYS A 25 -10.17 -4.45 0.38
CA LYS A 25 -10.05 -3.37 -0.61
C LYS A 25 -8.66 -3.28 -1.23
N ILE A 26 -7.62 -3.71 -0.50
CA ILE A 26 -6.24 -3.77 -1.03
C ILE A 26 -6.07 -4.98 -1.95
N THR A 27 -6.61 -6.13 -1.55
CA THR A 27 -6.47 -7.42 -2.26
C THR A 27 -7.56 -7.70 -3.29
N SER A 28 -8.55 -6.80 -3.42
CA SER A 28 -9.58 -6.89 -4.48
C SER A 28 -9.00 -6.66 -5.87
N TYR A 29 -7.84 -6.02 -5.95
CA TYR A 29 -7.09 -5.80 -7.17
C TYR A 29 -5.90 -6.75 -7.22
N PHE A 30 -5.41 -7.06 -8.43
CA PHE A 30 -4.14 -7.75 -8.58
C PHE A 30 -3.02 -6.96 -7.89
N SER A 31 -2.02 -7.66 -7.36
CA SER A 31 -0.89 -7.05 -6.66
C SER A 31 -0.20 -6.00 -7.52
N GLU A 32 -0.07 -6.28 -8.81
CA GLU A 32 0.57 -5.38 -9.79
C GLU A 32 -0.22 -4.09 -9.96
N ASP A 33 -1.54 -4.16 -10.13
CA ASP A 33 -2.40 -2.97 -10.26
C ASP A 33 -2.37 -2.09 -9.02
N TYR A 34 -2.46 -2.70 -7.83
CA TYR A 34 -2.41 -1.98 -6.57
C TYR A 34 -1.08 -1.22 -6.42
N ILE A 35 0.04 -1.90 -6.72
CA ILE A 35 1.37 -1.30 -6.65
C ILE A 35 1.53 -0.21 -7.71
N TYR A 36 1.04 -0.44 -8.94
CA TYR A 36 1.14 0.51 -10.04
C TYR A 36 0.40 1.81 -9.74
N VAL A 37 -0.87 1.73 -9.33
CA VAL A 37 -1.68 2.93 -9.02
C VAL A 37 -1.06 3.74 -7.88
N ASN A 38 -0.56 3.07 -6.85
CA ASN A 38 0.01 3.77 -5.71
C ASN A 38 1.41 4.32 -6.00
N ASN A 39 2.22 3.63 -6.81
CA ASN A 39 3.47 4.16 -7.35
C ASN A 39 3.24 5.37 -8.26
N PHE A 40 2.17 5.36 -9.06
CA PHE A 40 1.81 6.51 -9.89
C PHE A 40 1.50 7.74 -9.03
N LYS A 41 0.73 7.56 -7.94
CA LYS A 41 0.47 8.64 -6.97
C LYS A 41 1.74 9.17 -6.31
N THR A 42 2.67 8.29 -5.89
CA THR A 42 3.93 8.75 -5.30
C THR A 42 4.80 9.48 -6.31
N ARG A 43 4.87 9.00 -7.56
CA ARG A 43 5.59 9.70 -8.65
C ARG A 43 5.00 11.08 -8.93
N LEU A 44 3.67 11.21 -8.97
CA LEU A 44 3.01 12.49 -9.16
C LEU A 44 3.32 13.46 -8.00
N LEU A 45 3.31 12.97 -6.76
CA LEU A 45 3.64 13.77 -5.59
C LEU A 45 5.11 14.23 -5.60
N VAL A 46 6.04 13.34 -5.97
CA VAL A 46 7.46 13.67 -6.14
C VAL A 46 7.62 14.74 -7.23
N PHE A 47 6.93 14.59 -8.37
CA PHE A 47 6.96 15.58 -9.44
C PHE A 47 6.54 16.98 -8.96
N ILE A 48 5.43 17.06 -8.23
CA ILE A 48 4.94 18.33 -7.65
C ILE A 48 5.98 18.92 -6.68
N MET A 49 6.52 18.11 -5.77
CA MET A 49 7.54 18.55 -4.81
C MET A 49 8.81 19.06 -5.51
N THR A 50 9.28 18.36 -6.55
CA THR A 50 10.43 18.81 -7.35
C THR A 50 10.15 20.13 -8.05
N GLY A 51 8.93 20.34 -8.55
CA GLY A 51 8.52 21.61 -9.16
C GLY A 51 8.52 22.77 -8.16
N ILE A 52 8.04 22.55 -6.93
CA ILE A 52 8.06 23.55 -5.86
C ILE A 52 9.50 23.94 -5.49
N ILE A 53 10.39 22.95 -5.33
CA ILE A 53 11.80 23.19 -5.01
C ILE A 53 12.47 24.01 -6.12
N MET A 54 12.21 23.65 -7.39
CA MET A 54 12.74 24.38 -8.54
C MET A 54 12.23 25.83 -8.57
N PHE A 55 10.93 26.04 -8.31
CA PHE A 55 10.34 27.37 -8.24
C PHE A 55 10.97 28.22 -7.12
N LEU A 56 11.12 27.66 -5.92
CA LEU A 56 11.77 28.34 -4.80
C LEU A 56 13.23 28.69 -5.10
N TYR A 57 13.95 27.81 -5.79
CA TYR A 57 15.34 28.04 -6.18
C TYR A 57 15.46 29.22 -7.16
N ILE A 58 14.58 29.29 -8.16
CA ILE A 58 14.52 30.42 -9.10
C ILE A 58 14.19 31.73 -8.36
N PHE A 59 13.23 31.67 -7.45
CA PHE A 59 12.82 32.84 -6.65
C PHE A 59 13.97 33.36 -5.76
N ALA A 60 14.72 32.47 -5.11
CA ALA A 60 15.89 32.82 -4.31
C ALA A 60 17.02 33.44 -5.16
N LYS A 61 17.26 32.91 -6.37
CA LYS A 61 18.23 33.46 -7.33
C LYS A 61 17.87 34.89 -7.74
N LEU A 62 16.59 35.16 -8.01
CA LEU A 62 16.11 36.50 -8.35
C LEU A 62 16.33 37.51 -7.22
N GLN A 63 16.12 37.08 -5.97
CA GLN A 63 16.34 37.95 -4.81
C GLN A 63 17.80 38.38 -4.63
N ILE A 64 18.76 37.56 -5.08
CA ILE A 64 20.21 37.83 -5.01
C ILE A 64 20.70 38.63 -6.25
N GLY A 65 19.79 39.07 -7.12
CA GLY A 65 20.12 39.82 -8.34
C GLY A 65 20.50 38.93 -9.53
N GLY A 66 20.18 37.63 -9.48
CA GLY A 66 20.32 36.73 -10.61
C GLY A 66 19.35 37.06 -11.74
N THR A 67 19.75 36.83 -12.98
CA THR A 67 18.89 36.98 -14.15
C THR A 67 17.93 35.81 -14.29
N LEU A 68 16.69 36.08 -14.70
CA LEU A 68 15.78 35.04 -15.14
C LEU A 68 16.32 34.43 -16.43
N PRO A 69 16.40 33.09 -16.54
CA PRO A 69 16.66 32.48 -17.83
C PRO A 69 15.53 32.86 -18.79
N THR A 70 15.88 33.44 -19.93
CA THR A 70 14.91 33.91 -20.92
C THR A 70 14.62 32.87 -21.99
N ASN A 71 15.50 31.89 -22.13
CA ASN A 71 15.41 30.82 -23.13
C ASN A 71 15.46 29.43 -22.47
N LEU A 72 14.81 28.45 -23.11
CA LEU A 72 14.79 27.06 -22.68
C LEU A 72 16.21 26.45 -22.55
N GLU A 73 17.14 26.84 -23.43
CA GLU A 73 18.53 26.35 -23.38
C GLU A 73 19.29 26.80 -22.12
N GLU A 74 19.06 28.04 -21.66
CA GLU A 74 19.67 28.52 -20.41
C GLU A 74 19.10 27.78 -19.20
N VAL A 75 17.79 27.50 -19.20
CA VAL A 75 17.15 26.69 -18.16
C VAL A 75 17.79 25.30 -18.12
N VAL A 76 17.92 24.66 -19.28
CA VAL A 76 18.49 23.31 -19.38
C VAL A 76 19.97 23.32 -18.94
N GLY A 77 20.77 24.25 -19.45
CA GLY A 77 22.20 24.35 -19.19
C GLY A 77 22.55 24.68 -17.74
N GLN A 78 21.85 25.64 -17.12
CA GLN A 78 22.17 26.08 -15.77
C GLN A 78 21.49 25.26 -14.67
N TYR A 79 20.32 24.67 -14.93
CA TYR A 79 19.52 24.03 -13.89
C TYR A 79 19.33 22.52 -14.12
N ILE A 80 19.18 22.06 -15.37
CA ILE A 80 18.88 20.64 -15.63
C ILE A 80 20.16 19.80 -15.76
N ILE A 81 21.20 20.27 -16.44
CA ILE A 81 22.44 19.51 -16.60
C ILE A 81 23.17 19.28 -15.26
N PRO A 82 23.41 20.31 -14.41
CA PRO A 82 24.15 20.12 -13.16
C PRO A 82 23.35 19.37 -12.08
N TYR A 83 22.02 19.53 -12.03
CA TYR A 83 21.16 18.91 -11.01
C TYR A 83 20.38 17.69 -11.54
N GLY A 84 20.44 17.39 -12.84
CA GLY A 84 19.70 16.30 -13.46
C GLY A 84 20.12 14.94 -12.94
N GLY A 85 21.41 14.74 -12.67
CA GLY A 85 21.92 13.51 -12.08
C GLY A 85 21.33 13.24 -10.69
N SER A 86 21.26 14.25 -9.82
CA SER A 86 20.66 14.10 -8.48
C SER A 86 19.14 13.96 -8.55
N MET A 87 18.46 14.64 -9.47
CA MET A 87 17.02 14.46 -9.70
C MET A 87 16.68 13.03 -10.15
N ILE A 88 17.42 12.49 -11.12
CA ILE A 88 17.23 11.11 -11.60
C ILE A 88 17.48 10.12 -10.46
N ALA A 89 18.56 10.30 -9.69
CA ALA A 89 18.86 9.45 -8.54
C ALA A 89 17.73 9.48 -7.49
N ILE A 90 17.17 10.65 -7.18
CA ILE A 90 16.04 10.80 -6.25
C ILE A 90 14.79 10.08 -6.78
N ILE A 91 14.46 10.26 -8.06
CA ILE A 91 13.29 9.61 -8.68
C ILE A 91 13.43 8.09 -8.66
N LEU A 92 14.61 7.57 -9.02
CA LEU A 92 14.88 6.13 -9.00
C LEU A 92 14.81 5.57 -7.59
N ALA A 93 15.44 6.23 -6.62
CA ALA A 93 15.40 5.83 -5.21
C ALA A 93 13.96 5.78 -4.68
N TYR A 94 13.17 6.84 -4.90
CA TYR A 94 11.78 6.88 -4.46
C TYR A 94 10.93 5.82 -5.15
N SER A 95 11.14 5.55 -6.45
CA SER A 95 10.38 4.52 -7.16
C SER A 95 10.68 3.11 -6.64
N VAL A 96 11.93 2.81 -6.29
CA VAL A 96 12.30 1.51 -5.72
C VAL A 96 11.71 1.36 -4.32
N ILE A 97 11.87 2.39 -3.47
CA ILE A 97 11.37 2.38 -2.09
C ILE A 97 9.85 2.25 -2.07
N SER A 98 9.12 3.03 -2.88
CA SER A 98 7.66 2.97 -2.91
C SER A 98 7.16 1.60 -3.36
N SER A 99 7.81 1.01 -4.38
CA SER A 99 7.47 -0.33 -4.85
C SER A 99 7.64 -1.37 -3.74
N GLN A 100 8.74 -1.33 -3.00
CA GLN A 100 8.95 -2.27 -1.88
C GLN A 100 7.93 -2.08 -0.75
N ILE A 101 7.60 -0.84 -0.39
CA ILE A 101 6.63 -0.55 0.67
C ILE A 101 5.24 -1.07 0.28
N TYR A 102 4.77 -0.79 -0.94
CA TYR A 102 3.45 -1.21 -1.38
C TYR A 102 3.35 -2.71 -1.63
N GLN A 103 4.43 -3.35 -2.11
CA GLN A 103 4.52 -4.80 -2.19
C GLN A 103 4.40 -5.44 -0.80
N LYS A 104 5.17 -4.96 0.19
CA LYS A 104 5.10 -5.47 1.58
C LYS A 104 3.70 -5.29 2.16
N LYS A 105 3.08 -4.13 1.94
CA LYS A 105 1.72 -3.84 2.41
C LYS A 105 0.68 -4.78 1.80
N TYR A 106 0.78 -5.04 0.50
CA TYR A 106 -0.09 -6.00 -0.19
C TYR A 106 0.09 -7.42 0.36
N ASN A 107 1.34 -7.89 0.47
CA ASN A 107 1.63 -9.24 0.98
C ASN A 107 1.12 -9.45 2.41
N LEU A 108 1.25 -8.43 3.28
CA LEU A 108 0.71 -8.47 4.65
C LEU A 108 -0.82 -8.49 4.67
N ALA A 109 -1.50 -7.75 3.78
CA ALA A 109 -2.95 -7.80 3.65
C ALA A 109 -3.42 -9.18 3.15
N GLN A 110 -2.74 -9.74 2.14
CA GLN A 110 -3.04 -11.07 1.61
C GLN A 110 -2.85 -12.17 2.65
N SER A 111 -1.76 -12.11 3.43
CA SER A 111 -1.48 -13.08 4.49
C SER A 111 -2.56 -13.05 5.59
N ARG A 112 -3.03 -11.86 5.98
CA ARG A 112 -4.12 -11.70 6.96
C ARG A 112 -5.45 -12.27 6.44
N ILE A 113 -5.80 -12.02 5.19
CA ILE A 113 -6.99 -12.62 4.57
C ILE A 113 -6.89 -14.14 4.48
N ASN A 114 -5.74 -14.67 4.11
CA ASN A 114 -5.54 -16.12 4.04
C ASN A 114 -5.67 -16.76 5.43
N SER A 115 -5.14 -16.11 6.48
CA SER A 115 -5.29 -16.56 7.86
C SER A 115 -6.74 -16.53 8.34
N TYR A 116 -7.48 -15.46 8.03
CA TYR A 116 -8.91 -15.35 8.32
C TYR A 116 -9.70 -16.47 7.64
N LYS A 117 -9.48 -16.70 6.34
CA LYS A 117 -10.12 -17.80 5.59
C LYS A 117 -9.82 -19.18 6.17
N LYS A 118 -8.58 -19.41 6.63
CA LYS A 118 -8.19 -20.65 7.29
C LYS A 118 -8.96 -20.85 8.61
N ASN A 119 -9.04 -19.82 9.44
CA ASN A 119 -9.78 -19.87 10.70
C ASN A 119 -11.29 -20.06 10.48
N LEU A 120 -11.84 -19.47 9.43
CA LEU A 120 -13.25 -19.65 9.05
C LEU A 120 -13.55 -21.10 8.65
N LYS A 121 -12.70 -21.70 7.80
CA LYS A 121 -12.83 -23.12 7.44
C LYS A 121 -12.74 -24.05 8.65
N ALA A 122 -11.82 -23.77 9.58
CA ALA A 122 -11.70 -24.55 10.80
C ALA A 122 -12.99 -24.45 11.66
N LEU A 123 -13.63 -23.28 11.71
CA LEU A 123 -14.93 -23.12 12.38
C LEU A 123 -16.03 -23.93 11.69
N GLU A 124 -16.12 -23.90 10.36
CA GLU A 124 -17.10 -24.68 9.59
C GLU A 124 -16.91 -26.20 9.77
N GLU A 125 -15.67 -26.68 9.80
CA GLU A 125 -15.36 -28.10 10.05
C GLU A 125 -15.73 -28.52 11.49
N LEU A 126 -15.51 -27.65 12.47
CA LEU A 126 -15.97 -27.85 13.85
C LEU A 126 -17.50 -27.91 13.95
N GLU A 127 -18.22 -27.12 13.15
CA GLU A 127 -19.69 -27.18 13.12
C GLU A 127 -20.18 -28.48 12.47
N LYS A 128 -19.63 -28.87 11.31
CA LYS A 128 -20.00 -30.12 10.63
C LYS A 128 -19.70 -31.37 11.44
N SER A 129 -18.59 -31.39 12.18
CA SER A 129 -18.22 -32.54 13.00
C SER A 129 -19.10 -32.69 14.24
N ARG A 130 -19.58 -31.57 14.79
CA ARG A 130 -20.55 -31.56 15.89
C ARG A 130 -21.91 -32.06 15.44
N ASP A 131 -22.42 -31.57 14.32
CA ASP A 131 -23.73 -31.96 13.76
C ASP A 131 -23.82 -33.48 13.55
N LYS A 132 -22.77 -34.07 12.95
CA LYS A 132 -22.63 -35.53 12.78
C LYS A 132 -22.50 -36.32 14.09
N GLY A 133 -21.98 -35.68 15.14
CA GLY A 133 -21.84 -36.28 16.46
C GLY A 133 -23.17 -36.33 17.20
N ASP A 134 -23.96 -35.26 17.09
CA ASP A 134 -25.30 -35.16 17.69
C ASP A 134 -26.27 -36.12 16.98
N GLU A 135 -26.26 -36.22 15.64
CA GLU A 135 -27.05 -37.22 14.88
C GLU A 135 -26.73 -38.68 15.26
N ARG A 136 -25.46 -38.99 15.56
CA ARG A 136 -25.04 -40.34 16.00
C ARG A 136 -25.46 -40.68 17.43
N ASN A 137 -25.67 -39.67 18.27
CA ASN A 137 -26.08 -39.87 19.65
C ASN A 137 -27.61 -39.96 19.78
N GLU A 138 -28.37 -39.34 18.87
CA GLU A 138 -29.83 -39.49 18.81
C GLU A 138 -30.30 -40.80 18.15
N ALA A 139 -29.45 -41.42 17.31
CA ALA A 139 -29.73 -42.70 16.65
C ALA A 139 -29.41 -43.95 17.50
N LYS A 140 -29.03 -43.79 18.77
CA LYS A 140 -28.74 -44.86 19.74
C LYS A 140 -29.71 -44.83 20.90
#